data_AF-A0A919UYU7-F1
#
_entry.id   AF-A0A919UYU7-F1
#
_cell.length_a   1.000
_cell.length_b   1.000
_cell.length_c   1.000
_cell.angle_alpha   90.00
_cell.angle_beta   90.00
_cell.angle_gamma   90.00
#
_symmetry.space_group_name_H-M   'P 1'
#
loop_
_entity.id
_entity.type
_entity.pdbx_description
1 polymer ?
#
loop_
_entity_poly.entity_id
_entity_poly.type
_entity_poly.pdbx_seq_one_letter_code
_entity_poly.pdbx_strand_id
1 'polypeptide(L)'
;MSQSLLGGDPAEMQNMAAQFTQQAEQVRQTMAALDREAAKVGSAWTGPGAVRFGGAWQNYRQAFQRMSEELAEASRLITTYRGNIESATR
;
A
#
# COMPACT_ATOMS: atom_id res chain seq x y z
N MET A 1 2.77 11.12 -35.19
CA MET A 1 1.34 10.79 -35.10
C MET A 1 1.02 10.48 -33.65
N SER A 2 0.66 11.50 -32.86
CA SER A 2 0.15 11.31 -31.50
C SER A 2 -1.24 10.68 -31.62
N GLN A 3 -1.28 9.35 -31.58
CA GLN A 3 -2.51 8.57 -31.61
C GLN A 3 -3.29 8.97 -30.36
N SER A 4 -4.42 9.65 -30.56
CA SER A 4 -5.29 10.14 -29.50
C SER A 4 -5.60 9.00 -28.53
N LEU A 5 -4.92 9.00 -27.37
CA LEU A 5 -5.25 8.14 -26.23
C LEU A 5 -6.61 8.60 -25.71
N LEU A 6 -7.68 8.15 -26.35
CA LEU A 6 -9.05 8.29 -25.86
C LEU A 6 -9.14 7.49 -24.56
N GLY A 7 -8.87 8.14 -23.43
CA GLY A 7 -9.05 7.58 -22.08
C GLY A 7 -7.80 6.99 -21.42
N GLY A 8 -6.81 6.49 -22.17
CA GLY A 8 -5.56 5.93 -21.61
C GLY A 8 -5.09 4.67 -22.37
N ASP A 9 -3.91 4.15 -22.02
CA ASP A 9 -3.39 2.86 -22.54
C ASP A 9 -3.76 1.74 -21.55
N PRO A 10 -4.66 0.80 -21.91
CA PRO A 10 -5.11 -0.25 -21.00
C PRO A 10 -3.99 -1.16 -20.49
N ALA A 11 -2.96 -1.42 -21.30
CA ALA A 11 -1.85 -2.28 -20.92
C ALA A 11 -0.98 -1.58 -19.86
N GLU A 12 -0.66 -0.31 -20.07
CA GLU A 12 0.07 0.51 -19.09
C GLU A 12 -0.74 0.71 -17.79
N MET A 13 -2.06 0.89 -17.89
CA MET A 13 -2.93 0.96 -16.71
C MET A 13 -2.94 -0.36 -15.93
N GLN A 14 -2.96 -1.50 -16.61
CA GLN A 14 -2.87 -2.81 -15.96
C GLN A 14 -1.50 -2.99 -15.26
N ASN A 15 -0.41 -2.56 -15.89
CA ASN A 15 0.92 -2.56 -15.27
C ASN A 15 0.95 -1.67 -14.03
N MET A 16 0.37 -0.47 -14.11
CA MET A 16 0.28 0.47 -12.99
C MET A 16 -0.50 -0.14 -11.82
N ALA A 17 -1.69 -0.69 -12.05
CA ALA A 17 -2.48 -1.35 -11.01
C ALA A 17 -1.69 -2.49 -10.32
N ALA A 18 -1.00 -3.31 -11.10
CA ALA A 18 -0.17 -4.39 -10.57
C ALA A 18 0.95 -3.87 -9.65
N GLN A 19 1.61 -2.77 -10.03
CA GLN A 19 2.65 -2.14 -9.20
C GLN A 19 2.08 -1.62 -7.87
N PHE A 20 0.94 -0.93 -7.89
CA PHE A 20 0.29 -0.46 -6.67
C PHE A 20 -0.09 -1.62 -5.73
N THR A 21 -0.62 -2.71 -6.28
CA THR A 21 -0.91 -3.93 -5.50
C THR A 21 0.37 -4.53 -4.90
N GLN A 22 1.45 -4.61 -5.67
CA GLN A 22 2.72 -5.15 -5.20
C GLN A 22 3.30 -4.30 -4.07
N GLN A 23 3.22 -2.97 -4.16
CA GLN A 23 3.73 -2.07 -3.14
C GLN A 23 2.86 -2.10 -1.87
N ALA A 24 1.53 -2.22 -2.01
CA ALA A 24 0.64 -2.41 -0.86
C ALA A 24 1.02 -3.67 -0.05
N GLU A 25 1.39 -4.75 -0.73
CA GLU A 25 1.86 -5.98 -0.09
C GLU A 25 3.23 -5.81 0.58
N GLN A 26 4.18 -5.14 -0.08
CA GLN A 26 5.49 -4.85 0.52
C GLN A 26 5.37 -4.00 1.80
N VAL A 27 4.44 -3.04 1.84
CA VAL A 27 4.12 -2.27 3.06
C VAL A 27 3.62 -3.18 4.17
N ARG A 28 2.71 -4.13 3.88
CA ARG A 28 2.22 -5.11 4.87
C ARG A 28 3.34 -6.00 5.39
N GLN A 29 4.21 -6.48 4.51
CA GLN A 29 5.34 -7.33 4.89
C GLN A 29 6.35 -6.59 5.76
N THR A 30 6.65 -5.34 5.41
CA THR A 30 7.52 -4.46 6.20
C THR A 30 6.94 -4.24 7.59
N MET A 31 5.65 -3.90 7.69
CA MET A 31 4.96 -3.77 8.97
C MET A 31 5.05 -5.05 9.81
N ALA A 32 4.81 -6.21 9.21
CA ALA A 32 4.87 -7.50 9.91
C ALA A 32 6.28 -7.87 10.40
N ALA A 33 7.33 -7.46 9.67
CA ALA A 33 8.71 -7.64 10.10
C ALA A 33 9.05 -6.72 11.29
N LEU A 34 8.68 -5.45 11.20
CA LEU A 34 8.90 -4.49 12.27
C LEU A 34 8.09 -4.82 13.53
N ASP A 35 6.85 -5.33 13.38
CA ASP A 35 6.01 -5.78 14.50
C ASP A 35 6.67 -6.90 15.31
N ARG A 36 7.34 -7.84 14.64
CA ARG A 36 8.09 -8.91 15.31
C ARG A 36 9.25 -8.38 16.14
N GLU A 37 9.94 -7.34 15.68
CA GLU A 37 11.01 -6.71 16.44
C GLU A 37 10.48 -5.85 17.59
N ALA A 38 9.42 -5.07 17.34
CA ALA A 38 8.76 -4.27 18.37
C ALA A 38 8.16 -5.14 19.49
N ALA A 39 7.72 -6.37 19.20
CA ALA A 39 7.24 -7.31 20.20
C ALA A 39 8.31 -7.76 21.21
N LYS A 40 9.60 -7.56 20.91
CA LYS A 40 10.70 -7.83 21.85
C LYS A 40 10.84 -6.73 22.91
N VAL A 41 10.18 -5.59 22.74
CA VAL A 41 10.12 -4.55 23.75
C VAL A 41 9.37 -5.07 24.98
N GLY A 42 9.93 -4.85 26.16
CA GLY A 42 9.47 -5.44 27.42
C GLY A 42 10.29 -6.67 27.87
N SER A 43 10.94 -7.39 26.93
CA SER A 43 11.86 -8.49 27.27
C SER A 43 13.32 -8.14 26.96
N ALA A 44 13.60 -7.58 25.77
CA ALA A 44 14.93 -7.15 25.35
C ALA A 44 15.27 -5.71 25.77
N TRP A 45 14.25 -4.88 26.00
CA TRP A 45 14.39 -3.49 26.44
C TRP A 45 13.26 -3.13 27.41
N THR A 46 13.61 -2.63 28.59
CA THR A 46 12.66 -2.28 29.66
C THR A 46 12.81 -0.82 30.12
N GLY A 47 11.89 -0.37 30.98
CA GLY A 47 11.88 0.98 31.55
C GLY A 47 10.97 1.97 30.82
N PRO A 48 10.92 3.25 31.26
CA PRO A 48 9.96 4.23 30.75
C PRO A 48 10.07 4.50 29.24
N GLY A 49 11.29 4.43 28.69
CA GLY A 49 11.54 4.57 27.25
C GLY A 49 10.89 3.46 26.42
N ALA A 50 10.99 2.21 26.89
CA ALA A 50 10.38 1.05 26.26
C ALA A 50 8.85 1.17 26.22
N VAL A 51 8.24 1.62 27.32
CA VAL A 51 6.79 1.85 27.39
C VAL A 51 6.35 2.95 26.42
N ARG A 52 7.08 4.07 26.36
CA ARG A 52 6.80 5.17 25.41
C ARG A 52 6.91 4.71 23.97
N PHE A 53 7.95 3.94 23.64
CA PHE A 53 8.11 3.36 22.31
C PHE A 53 6.95 2.43 21.97
N GLY A 54 6.58 1.52 22.88
CA GLY A 54 5.47 0.59 22.67
C GLY A 54 4.16 1.33 22.36
N GLY A 55 3.87 2.42 23.08
CA GLY A 55 2.73 3.29 22.79
C GLY A 55 2.84 4.00 21.44
N ALA A 56 4.01 4.57 21.11
CA ALA A 56 4.23 5.24 19.82
C ALA A 56 4.13 4.26 18.63
N TRP A 57 4.62 3.03 18.79
CA TRP A 57 4.58 1.99 17.78
C TRP A 57 3.15 1.71 17.31
N GLN A 58 2.18 1.70 18.23
CA GLN A 58 0.76 1.53 17.90
C GLN A 58 0.27 2.54 16.86
N ASN A 59 0.69 3.81 16.97
CA ASN A 59 0.32 4.86 16.03
C ASN A 59 1.03 4.67 14.67
N TYR A 60 2.28 4.23 14.69
CA TYR A 60 3.03 3.96 13.46
C TYR A 60 2.40 2.81 12.67
N ARG A 61 1.96 1.73 13.34
CA ARG A 61 1.24 0.62 12.69
C ARG A 61 0.01 1.08 11.93
N GLN A 62 -0.78 1.99 12.51
CA GLN A 62 -1.95 2.56 11.85
C GLN A 62 -1.57 3.36 10.58
N ALA A 63 -0.40 4.00 10.54
CA ALA A 63 0.07 4.67 9.34
C ALA A 63 0.45 3.68 8.22
N PHE A 64 1.16 2.59 8.56
CA PHE A 64 1.47 1.52 7.61
C PHE A 64 0.21 0.85 7.06
N GLN A 65 -0.75 0.53 7.95
CA GLN A 65 -2.02 -0.05 7.55
C GLN A 65 -2.76 0.85 6.56
N ARG A 66 -2.97 2.12 6.91
CA ARG A 66 -3.61 3.12 6.02
C ARG A 66 -2.89 3.21 4.68
N MET A 67 -1.56 3.31 4.66
CA MET A 67 -0.79 3.35 3.41
C MET A 67 -1.05 2.12 2.53
N SER A 68 -1.09 0.91 3.12
CA SER A 68 -1.37 -0.31 2.37
C SER A 68 -2.80 -0.34 1.81
N GLU A 69 -3.76 0.21 2.53
CA GLU A 69 -5.17 0.32 2.12
C GLU A 69 -5.32 1.33 0.98
N GLU A 70 -4.71 2.51 1.09
CA GLU A 70 -4.72 3.55 0.06
C GLU A 70 -4.06 3.07 -1.25
N LEU A 71 -2.94 2.33 -1.16
CA LEU A 71 -2.30 1.75 -2.34
C LEU A 71 -3.18 0.67 -3.01
N ALA A 72 -3.86 -0.14 -2.21
CA ALA A 72 -4.80 -1.13 -2.73
C ALA A 72 -6.01 -0.46 -3.39
N GLU A 73 -6.50 0.63 -2.81
CA GLU A 73 -7.61 1.42 -3.38
C GLU A 73 -7.22 2.10 -4.69
N ALA A 74 -6.02 2.69 -4.76
CA ALA A 74 -5.50 3.25 -6.01
C ALA A 74 -5.45 2.19 -7.14
N SER A 75 -5.00 0.96 -6.84
CA SER A 75 -5.02 -0.15 -7.81
C SER A 75 -6.44 -0.49 -8.31
N ARG A 76 -7.43 -0.50 -7.40
CA ARG A 76 -8.84 -0.72 -7.75
C ARG A 76 -9.40 0.38 -8.64
N LEU A 77 -9.08 1.64 -8.35
CA LEU A 77 -9.48 2.78 -9.16
C LEU A 77 -8.90 2.70 -10.57
N ILE A 78 -7.61 2.40 -10.70
CA ILE A 78 -6.96 2.22 -12.02
C ILE A 78 -7.65 1.10 -12.81
N THR A 79 -7.93 -0.03 -12.17
CA THR A 79 -8.60 -1.17 -12.81
C THR A 79 -10.02 -0.82 -13.25
N THR A 80 -10.76 -0.06 -12.44
CA THR A 80 -12.10 0.43 -12.77
C THR A 80 -12.08 1.35 -13.99
N TYR A 81 -11.19 2.35 -14.00
CA TYR A 81 -11.08 3.27 -15.13
C TYR A 81 -10.64 2.55 -16.42
N ARG A 82 -9.74 1.58 -16.32
CA ARG A 82 -9.38 0.73 -17.48
C ARG A 82 -10.61 0.03 -18.05
N GLY A 83 -11.40 -0.63 -17.21
CA GLY A 83 -12.62 -1.33 -17.66
C GLY A 83 -13.64 -0.39 -18.31
N ASN A 84 -13.76 0.84 -17.82
CA ASN A 84 -14.62 1.86 -18.42
C ASN A 84 -14.12 2.27 -19.82
N ILE A 85 -12.81 2.45 -20.00
CA ILE A 85 -12.21 2.79 -21.29
C ILE A 85 -12.39 1.65 -22.30
N GLU A 86 -12.11 0.41 -21.90
CA GLU A 86 -12.29 -0.77 -22.74
C GLU A 86 -13.75 -0.95 -23.17
N SER A 87 -14.70 -0.63 -22.28
CA SER A 87 -16.14 -0.73 -22.59
C SER A 87 -16.63 0.39 -23.51
N ALA A 88 -16.05 1.59 -23.40
CA ALA A 88 -16.45 2.74 -24.22
C ALA A 88 -15.78 2.78 -25.61
N THR A 89 -14.71 2.02 -25.80
CA THR A 89 -13.92 1.98 -27.06
C THR A 89 -14.16 0.72 -27.89
N ARG A 90 -15.02 -0.18 -27.43
CA ARG A 90 -15.47 -1.39 -28.13
C ARG A 90 -16.82 -1.15 -28.80
#